data_AF-A0A6I7MSL1-F1
#
_entry.id   AF-A0A6I7MSL1-F1
#
_cell.length_a   1.000
_cell.length_b   1.000
_cell.length_c   1.000
_cell.angle_alpha   90.00
_cell.angle_beta   90.00
_cell.angle_gamma   90.00
#
_symmetry.space_group_name_H-M   'P 1'
#
loop_
_entity.id
_entity.type
_entity.pdbx_description
1 polymer ?
#
loop_
_entity_poly.entity_id
_entity_poly.type
_entity_poly.pdbx_seq_one_letter_code
_entity_poly.pdbx_strand_id
1 'polypeptide(L)'
;MFSTIVDVLVDYGGGKNVLFSGALTQYSLCPKGDLETLYLTGTGRYKKVEGKPPEFKMIGGDCFIIPYHRVLNMNIDYVIEKSEEKKIGRLKRF
;
A
#
# COMPACT_ATOMS: atom_id res chain seq x y z
N MET A 1 -11.97 2.50 -10.97
CA MET A 1 -11.49 2.03 -9.64
C MET A 1 -10.54 3.07 -9.03
N PHE A 2 -10.60 3.28 -7.71
CA PHE A 2 -9.65 4.11 -6.94
C PHE A 2 -9.00 3.22 -5.89
N SER A 3 -7.68 3.20 -5.81
CA SER A 3 -6.96 2.48 -4.75
C SER A 3 -5.71 3.23 -4.33
N THR A 4 -5.41 3.19 -3.04
CA THR A 4 -4.18 3.75 -2.46
C THR A 4 -3.24 2.62 -2.11
N ILE A 5 -2.08 2.58 -2.77
CA ILE A 5 -1.01 1.63 -2.49
C ILE A 5 0.05 2.34 -1.66
N VAL A 6 0.59 1.66 -0.65
CA VAL A 6 1.58 2.24 0.25
C VAL A 6 2.73 1.29 0.44
N ASP A 7 3.94 1.82 0.26
CA ASP A 7 5.18 1.19 0.66
C ASP A 7 5.63 1.80 2.00
N VAL A 8 5.74 0.99 3.04
CA VAL A 8 6.07 1.42 4.40
C VAL A 8 7.37 0.79 4.85
N LEU A 9 8.38 1.61 5.11
CA LEU A 9 9.62 1.19 5.74
C LEU A 9 9.44 1.23 7.25
N VAL A 10 9.58 0.07 7.90
CA VAL A 10 9.30 -0.10 9.33
C VAL A 10 10.56 -0.54 10.08
N ASP A 11 10.80 0.04 11.25
CA ASP A 11 11.72 -0.50 12.24
C ASP A 11 11.11 -1.76 12.87
N TYR A 12 11.70 -2.90 12.53
CA TYR A 12 11.26 -4.21 13.01
C TYR A 12 12.01 -4.65 14.28
N GLY A 13 12.84 -3.76 14.84
CA GLY A 13 13.66 -3.98 16.03
C GLY A 13 14.99 -4.66 15.73
N GLY A 14 15.94 -4.53 16.67
CA GLY A 14 17.26 -5.16 16.57
C GLY A 14 18.10 -4.65 15.39
N GLY A 15 17.91 -3.38 15.00
CA GLY A 15 18.60 -2.75 13.87
C GLY A 15 18.14 -3.24 12.50
N LYS A 16 16.99 -3.94 12.42
CA LYS A 16 16.44 -4.47 11.17
C LYS A 16 15.28 -3.62 10.70
N ASN A 17 15.35 -3.23 9.44
CA ASN A 17 14.27 -2.52 8.76
C ASN A 17 13.62 -3.45 7.75
N VAL A 18 12.30 -3.35 7.61
CA VAL A 18 11.53 -4.14 6.63
C VAL A 18 10.65 -3.20 5.82
N LEU A 19 10.66 -3.38 4.50
CA LEU A 19 9.77 -2.67 3.59
C LEU A 19 8.54 -3.54 3.32
N PHE A 20 7.38 -3.06 3.75
CA PHE A 20 6.08 -3.64 3.47
C PHE A 20 5.40 -2.89 2.32
N SER A 21 4.63 -3.59 1.50
CA SER A 21 3.83 -3.00 0.43
C SER A 21 2.43 -3.58 0.47
N GLY A 22 1.40 -2.75 0.33
CA GLY A 22 0.01 -3.20 0.29
C GLY A 22 -0.98 -2.06 0.04
N ALA A 23 -2.26 -2.41 -0.09
CA ALA A 23 -3.31 -1.41 -0.23
C ALA A 23 -3.67 -0.81 1.13
N LEU A 24 -3.61 0.51 1.26
CA LEU A 24 -4.08 1.23 2.45
C LEU A 24 -5.60 1.30 2.41
N THR A 25 -6.23 0.57 3.32
CA THR A 25 -7.70 0.50 3.42
C THR A 25 -8.24 1.34 4.56
N GLN A 26 -7.46 1.51 5.63
CA GLN A 26 -7.83 2.31 6.78
C GLN A 26 -6.59 2.86 7.49
N TYR A 27 -6.77 3.95 8.23
CA TYR A 27 -5.82 4.46 9.20
C TYR A 27 -6.56 4.98 10.44
N SER A 28 -5.87 5.04 11.59
CA SER A 28 -6.37 5.72 12.79
C SER A 28 -5.51 6.93 13.12
N LEU A 29 -6.14 7.94 13.70
CA LEU A 29 -5.49 9.14 14.21
C LEU A 29 -5.63 9.17 15.73
N CYS A 30 -4.63 9.68 16.42
CA CYS A 30 -4.77 10.02 17.83
C CYS A 30 -5.68 11.27 18.00
N PRO A 31 -6.16 11.60 19.21
CA PRO A 31 -7.00 12.78 19.43
C PRO A 31 -6.38 14.12 18.99
N LYS A 32 -5.04 14.19 18.87
CA LYS A 32 -4.32 15.38 18.39
C LYS A 32 -4.26 15.49 16.87
N GLY A 33 -4.74 14.47 16.14
CA GLY A 33 -4.73 14.42 14.68
C GLY A 33 -3.49 13.74 14.08
N ASP A 34 -2.53 13.30 14.90
CA ASP A 34 -1.35 12.59 14.41
C ASP A 34 -1.70 11.14 14.02
N LEU A 35 -1.05 10.64 12.98
CA LEU A 35 -1.22 9.27 12.52
C LEU A 35 -0.78 8.27 13.60
N GLU A 36 -1.63 7.31 13.89
CA GLU A 36 -1.41 6.33 14.97
C GLU A 36 -1.20 4.92 14.41
N THR A 37 -2.05 4.48 13.49
CA THR A 37 -2.00 3.13 12.92
C THR A 37 -2.38 3.11 11.45
N LEU A 38 -1.68 2.28 10.66
CA LEU A 38 -2.01 1.96 9.27
C LEU A 38 -2.55 0.53 9.18
N TYR A 39 -3.59 0.33 8.37
CA TYR A 39 -4.20 -0.96 8.10
C TYR A 39 -4.07 -1.27 6.60
N LEU A 40 -3.22 -2.24 6.28
CA LEU A 40 -2.93 -2.65 4.92
C LEU A 40 -3.62 -3.99 4.61
N THR A 41 -4.09 -4.15 3.38
CA THR A 41 -4.60 -5.43 2.86
C THR A 41 -3.77 -5.89 1.67
N GLY A 42 -3.74 -7.20 1.42
CA GLY A 42 -2.92 -7.76 0.34
C GLY A 42 -1.43 -7.46 0.54
N THR A 43 -0.97 -7.47 1.79
CA THR A 43 0.37 -7.01 2.14
C THR A 43 1.43 -8.05 1.86
N GLY A 44 2.54 -7.62 1.28
CA GLY A 44 3.78 -8.39 1.22
C GLY A 44 4.95 -7.60 1.78
N ARG A 45 6.09 -8.26 1.88
CA ARG A 45 7.35 -7.66 2.32
C ARG A 45 8.48 -7.99 1.37
N TYR A 46 9.39 -7.05 1.22
CA TYR A 46 10.65 -7.29 0.53
C TYR A 46 11.65 -7.96 1.48
N LYS A 47 12.28 -9.04 1.01
CA LYS A 47 13.40 -9.69 1.68
C LYS A 47 14.65 -9.51 0.83
N LYS A 48 15.66 -8.83 1.38
CA LYS A 48 16.99 -8.83 0.78
C LYS A 48 17.64 -10.18 1.05
N VAL A 49 18.10 -10.83 -0.01
CA VAL A 49 18.89 -12.06 0.07
C VAL A 49 20.24 -11.75 -0.57
N GLU A 50 21.33 -12.03 0.15
CA GLU A 50 22.68 -11.72 -0.34
C GLU A 50 22.97 -12.48 -1.63
N GLY A 51 23.52 -11.77 -2.63
CA GLY A 51 23.81 -12.35 -3.96
C GLY A 51 22.58 -12.65 -4.83
N LYS A 52 21.37 -12.24 -4.43
CA LYS A 52 20.14 -12.43 -5.20
C LYS A 52 19.33 -11.13 -5.33
N PRO A 53 18.49 -11.01 -6.38
CA PRO A 53 17.53 -9.92 -6.45
C PRO A 53 16.59 -9.93 -5.24
N PRO A 54 16.08 -8.76 -4.80
CA PRO A 54 15.09 -8.69 -3.73
C PRO A 54 13.86 -9.54 -4.07
N GLU A 55 13.45 -10.37 -3.12
CA GLU A 55 12.25 -11.21 -3.28
C GLU A 55 11.07 -10.54 -2.54
N PHE A 56 9.93 -10.43 -3.22
CA PHE A 56 8.68 -9.99 -2.58
C PHE A 56 7.89 -11.21 -2.11
N LYS A 57 7.60 -11.28 -0.81
CA LYS A 57 6.86 -12.38 -0.19
C LYS A 57 5.57 -11.86 0.44
N MET A 58 4.44 -12.42 -0.01
CA MET A 58 3.13 -12.17 0.59
C MET A 58 3.10 -12.61 2.05
N ILE A 59 2.47 -11.79 2.89
CA ILE A 59 2.18 -12.10 4.28
C ILE A 59 0.79 -12.73 4.31
N GLY A 60 0.66 -13.85 5.03
CA GLY A 60 -0.64 -14.48 5.20
C GLY A 60 -1.54 -13.65 6.13
N GLY A 61 -2.84 -13.66 5.86
CA GLY A 61 -3.85 -12.90 6.59
C GLY A 61 -4.47 -11.78 5.76
N ASP A 62 -5.67 -11.34 6.15
CA ASP A 62 -6.45 -10.37 5.38
C ASP A 62 -6.03 -8.92 5.66
N CYS A 63 -5.56 -8.65 6.88
CA CYS A 63 -5.18 -7.31 7.34
C CYS A 63 -3.83 -7.33 8.06
N PHE A 64 -2.94 -6.42 7.66
CA PHE A 64 -1.66 -6.18 8.27
C PHE A 64 -1.66 -4.81 8.94
N ILE A 65 -1.37 -4.80 10.24
CA ILE A 65 -1.48 -3.61 11.09
C ILE A 65 -0.09 -3.07 11.40
N ILE A 66 0.14 -1.79 11.12
CA ILE A 66 1.42 -1.11 11.35
C ILE A 66 1.20 0.07 12.30
N PRO A 67 1.71 0.02 13.54
CA PRO A 67 1.76 1.18 14.41
C PRO A 67 2.68 2.25 13.83
N TYR A 68 2.19 3.49 13.72
CA TYR A 68 2.90 4.57 13.04
C TYR A 68 4.23 4.95 13.71
N HIS A 69 4.34 4.76 15.03
CA HIS A 69 5.61 5.00 15.76
C HIS A 69 6.78 4.12 15.29
N ARG A 70 6.51 3.04 14.53
CA ARG A 70 7.55 2.18 13.94
C ARG A 70 7.87 2.54 12.50
N VAL A 71 7.11 3.45 11.89
CA VAL A 71 7.30 3.85 10.49
C VAL A 71 8.49 4.80 10.43
N LEU A 72 9.49 4.40 9.66
CA LEU A 72 10.68 5.22 9.39
C LEU A 72 10.45 6.12 8.18
N ASN A 73 9.74 5.62 7.17
CA ASN A 73 9.35 6.36 5.97
C ASN A 73 8.19 5.64 5.27
N MET A 74 7.42 6.36 4.45
CA MET A 74 6.39 5.78 3.62
C MET A 74 6.23 6.51 2.29
N ASN A 75 5.98 5.75 1.22
CA ASN A 75 5.55 6.27 -0.08
C ASN A 75 4.08 5.93 -0.31
N ILE A 76 3.31 6.84 -0.91
CA ILE A 76 1.87 6.68 -1.14
C ILE A 76 1.57 6.92 -2.62
N ASP A 77 1.02 5.90 -3.27
CA ASP A 77 0.62 5.94 -4.67
C ASP A 77 -0.90 5.86 -4.81
N TYR A 78 -1.49 6.82 -5.52
CA TYR A 78 -2.91 6.84 -5.83
C TYR A 78 -3.16 6.31 -7.23
N VAL A 79 -3.83 5.17 -7.33
CA VAL A 79 -4.23 4.57 -8.61
C VAL A 79 -5.65 5.03 -8.92
N ILE A 80 -5.79 5.82 -9.99
CA ILE A 80 -7.07 6.37 -10.45
C ILE A 80 -7.32 5.84 -11.86
N GLU A 81 -8.32 4.97 -12.00
CA GLU A 81 -8.74 4.49 -13.31
C GLU A 81 -9.67 5.52 -13.96
N LYS A 82 -9.26 6.08 -15.10
CA LYS A 82 -10.13 6.94 -15.92
C LYS A 82 -11.03 6.05 -16.78
N SER A 83 -12.34 6.13 -16.58
CA SER A 83 -13.29 5.54 -17.53
C SER A 83 -13.25 6.34 -18.84
N GLU A 84 -12.97 5.68 -19.96
CA GLU A 84 -13.17 6.32 -21.26
C GLU A 84 -14.67 6.62 -21.45
N GLU A 85 -15.01 7.88 -21.75
CA GLU A 85 -16.36 8.24 -22.18
C GLU A 85 -16.69 7.46 -23.47
N LYS A 86 -17.61 6.49 -23.38
CA LYS A 86 -18.15 5.85 -24.57
C LYS A 86 -18.82 6.91 -25.44
N LYS A 87 -18.18 7.31 -26.55
CA LYS A 87 -18.83 8.09 -27.60
C LYS A 87 -19.97 7.24 -28.19
N ILE A 88 -21.20 7.52 -27.78
CA ILE A 88 -22.41 6.94 -28.40
C ILE A 88 -22.53 7.56 -29.80
N GLY A 89 -21.89 6.92 -30.79
CA GLY A 89 -22.08 7.25 -32.19
C GLY A 89 -23.48 6.80 -32.63
N ARG A 90 -24.37 7.74 -32.92
CA ARG A 90 -25.66 7.46 -33.55
C ARG A 90 -25.40 6.99 -34.98
N LEU A 91 -25.46 5.67 -35.23
CA LEU A 91 -25.47 5.11 -36.58
C LEU A 91 -26.65 5.73 -37.36
N LYS A 92 -26.36 6.61 -38.31
CA LYS A 92 -27.34 7.01 -39.32
C LYS A 92 -27.61 5.78 -40.19
N ARG A 93 -28.84 5.26 -40.11
CA ARG A 93 -29.32 4.27 -41.09
C ARG A 93 -29.52 4.99 -42.42
N PHE A 94 -28.92 4.44 -43.47
CA PHE A 94 -29.15 4.83 -44.86
C PHE A 94 -30.57 4.47 -45.27
#